data_AF-A0A656D116-F1
#
_entry.id   AF-A0A656D116-F1
#
_cell.length_a   1.000
_cell.length_b   1.000
_cell.length_c   1.000
_cell.angle_alpha   90.00
_cell.angle_beta   90.00
_cell.angle_gamma   90.00
#
_symmetry.space_group_name_H-M   'P 1'
#
loop_
_entity.id
_entity.type
_entity.pdbx_description
1 polymer ?
#
loop_
_entity_poly.entity_id
_entity_poly.type
_entity_poly.pdbx_seq_one_letter_code
_entity_poly.pdbx_strand_id
1 'polypeptide(L)'
;MVGLIGIAVIVLIVIFAIFYGYGLILKQERSSNPFNLKVKCTLCGRFFDKENLVERAIGIEKLYYFCGDCIKSLYTEHLNKKQN
;
A
#
# COMPACT_ATOMS: atom_id res chain seq x y z
N MET A 1 -29.61 44.22 1.55
CA MET A 1 -28.27 44.09 2.17
C MET A 1 -28.14 42.82 3.03
N VAL A 2 -29.13 42.48 3.87
CA VAL A 2 -29.08 41.29 4.77
C VAL A 2 -28.96 39.94 4.04
N GLY A 3 -29.60 39.78 2.86
CA GLY A 3 -29.55 38.52 2.10
C GLY A 3 -28.17 38.18 1.51
N LEU A 4 -27.40 39.19 1.07
CA LEU A 4 -26.05 39.00 0.53
C LEU A 4 -25.05 38.59 1.62
N ILE A 5 -25.24 39.13 2.83
CA ILE A 5 -24.45 38.76 4.01
C ILE A 5 -24.69 37.29 4.38
N GLY A 6 -25.95 36.84 4.34
CA GLY A 6 -26.29 35.43 4.59
C GLY A 6 -25.63 34.48 3.59
N ILE A 7 -25.65 34.81 2.30
CA ILE A 7 -25.01 34.01 1.25
C ILE A 7 -23.49 33.94 1.47
N ALA A 8 -22.85 35.08 1.80
CA ALA A 8 -21.42 35.13 2.05
C ALA A 8 -21.00 34.23 3.24
N VAL A 9 -21.80 34.20 4.32
CA VAL A 9 -21.55 33.35 5.49
C VAL A 9 -21.66 31.86 5.12
N ILE A 10 -22.67 31.48 4.33
CA ILE A 10 -22.85 30.09 3.89
C ILE A 10 -21.67 29.63 3.03
N VAL A 11 -21.21 30.47 2.10
CA VAL A 11 -20.05 30.15 1.25
C VAL A 11 -18.79 29.95 2.10
N LEU A 12 -18.56 30.81 3.09
CA LEU A 12 -17.41 30.67 4.00
C LEU A 12 -17.44 29.36 4.80
N ILE A 13 -18.62 28.95 5.29
CA ILE A 13 -18.78 27.69 6.02
C ILE A 13 -18.47 26.49 5.12
N VAL A 14 -18.96 26.50 3.88
CA VAL A 14 -18.70 25.43 2.91
C VAL A 14 -17.20 25.33 2.60
N ILE A 15 -16.54 26.45 2.35
CA ILE A 15 -15.09 26.49 2.12
C ILE A 15 -14.34 25.91 3.34
N PHE A 16 -14.71 26.34 4.55
CA PHE A 16 -14.11 25.82 5.78
C PHE A 16 -14.29 24.31 5.94
N ALA A 17 -15.50 23.78 5.70
CA ALA A 17 -15.78 22.36 5.77
C ALA A 17 -14.97 21.56 4.74
N ILE A 18 -14.80 22.11 3.53
CA ILE A 18 -13.97 21.53 2.48
C ILE A 18 -12.50 21.50 2.92
N PHE A 19 -11.93 22.59 3.43
CA PHE A 19 -10.54 22.64 3.90
C PHE A 19 -10.28 21.66 5.06
N TYR A 20 -11.17 21.60 6.06
CA TYR A 20 -11.03 20.66 7.17
C TYR A 20 -11.24 19.20 6.74
N GLY A 21 -12.18 18.95 5.80
CA GLY A 21 -12.40 17.63 5.22
C GLY A 21 -11.20 17.13 4.41
N TYR A 22 -10.64 17.97 3.53
CA TYR A 22 -9.41 17.67 2.80
C TYR A 22 -8.22 17.45 3.74
N GLY A 23 -8.15 18.15 4.87
CA GLY A 23 -7.12 17.93 5.90
C GLY A 23 -7.11 16.51 6.47
N LEU A 24 -8.27 15.87 6.61
CA LEU A 24 -8.37 14.46 7.03
C LEU A 24 -7.99 13.50 5.90
N ILE A 25 -8.38 13.81 4.66
CA ILE A 25 -8.09 12.99 3.48
C ILE A 25 -6.57 12.99 3.17
N LEU A 26 -5.91 14.13 3.28
CA LEU A 26 -4.45 14.25 3.12
C LEU A 26 -3.67 13.58 4.26
N LYS A 27 -4.26 13.50 5.46
CA LYS A 27 -3.63 12.82 6.60
C LYS A 27 -3.66 11.30 6.44
N GLN A 28 -4.63 10.75 5.72
CA GLN A 28 -4.71 9.34 5.38
C GLN A 28 -3.65 8.93 4.34
N GLU A 29 -3.34 9.78 3.36
CA GLU A 29 -2.24 9.50 2.40
C GLU A 29 -0.85 9.52 3.04
N ARG A 30 -0.65 10.29 4.12
CA ARG A 30 0.64 10.32 4.83
C ARG A 30 0.98 9.07 5.64
N SER A 31 0.05 8.13 5.80
CA SER A 31 0.35 6.81 6.38
C SER A 31 0.94 5.82 5.37
N SER A 32 1.21 6.27 4.14
CA SER A 32 1.99 5.51 3.16
C SER A 32 3.26 6.30 2.87
N ASN A 33 4.27 6.09 3.71
CA ASN A 33 5.60 6.66 3.53
C ASN A 33 6.14 6.20 2.14
N PRO A 34 6.27 7.08 1.13
CA PRO A 34 6.51 6.67 -0.27
C PRO A 34 7.93 6.10 -0.52
N PHE A 35 8.77 6.04 0.52
CA PHE A 35 10.10 5.44 0.50
C PHE A 35 10.16 4.03 1.11
N ASN A 36 9.08 3.51 1.67
CA ASN A 36 9.04 2.17 2.26
C ASN A 36 7.85 1.41 1.64
N LEU A 37 7.95 1.08 0.35
CA LEU A 37 7.01 0.16 -0.29
C LEU A 37 7.28 -1.23 0.28
N LYS A 38 6.77 -1.47 1.49
CA LYS A 38 6.83 -2.76 2.15
C LYS A 38 5.84 -3.67 1.46
N VAL A 39 6.36 -4.65 0.73
CA VAL A 39 5.57 -5.61 -0.03
C VAL A 39 5.42 -6.88 0.79
N LYS A 40 4.26 -7.51 0.70
CA LYS A 40 3.94 -8.73 1.45
C LYS A 40 4.46 -9.96 0.71
N CYS A 41 5.22 -10.80 1.40
CA CYS A 41 5.59 -12.11 0.87
C CYS A 41 4.36 -13.02 0.78
N THR A 42 4.18 -13.70 -0.36
CA THR A 42 3.05 -14.61 -0.59
C THR A 42 3.10 -15.86 0.29
N LEU A 43 4.29 -16.36 0.64
CA LEU A 43 4.44 -17.61 1.40
C LEU A 43 4.32 -17.41 2.91
N CYS A 44 5.08 -16.47 3.47
CA CYS A 44 5.13 -16.25 4.92
C CYS A 44 4.22 -15.11 5.41
N GLY A 45 3.65 -14.32 4.49
CA GLY A 45 2.75 -13.22 4.82
C GLY A 45 3.40 -12.01 5.52
N ARG A 46 4.73 -12.02 5.70
CA ARG A 46 5.48 -10.92 6.31
C ARG A 46 5.73 -9.80 5.30
N PHE A 47 5.85 -8.59 5.82
CA PHE A 47 6.17 -7.39 5.04
C PHE A 47 7.69 -7.20 4.99
N PHE A 48 8.22 -7.00 3.79
CA PHE A 48 9.64 -6.72 3.57
C PHE A 48 9.78 -5.57 2.59
N ASP A 49 10.94 -4.91 2.59
CA ASP A 49 11.26 -3.92 1.58
C ASP A 49 11.37 -4.59 0.20
N LYS A 50 10.84 -3.92 -0.83
CA LYS A 50 10.78 -4.46 -2.20
C LYS A 50 12.15 -4.93 -2.71
N GLU A 51 13.23 -4.26 -2.31
CA GLU A 51 14.62 -4.62 -2.65
C GLU A 51 15.06 -6.00 -2.13
N ASN A 52 14.46 -6.48 -1.04
CA ASN A 52 14.78 -7.77 -0.41
C ASN A 52 13.83 -8.90 -0.85
N LEU A 53 12.90 -8.61 -1.78
CA LEU A 53 11.91 -9.55 -2.28
C LEU A 53 12.23 -9.92 -3.73
N VAL A 54 12.09 -11.21 -4.03
CA VAL A 54 12.18 -11.71 -5.40
C VAL A 54 10.80 -11.69 -6.03
N GLU A 55 10.66 -10.99 -7.14
CA GLU A 55 9.45 -10.97 -7.95
C GLU A 55 9.43 -12.13 -8.95
N ARG A 56 8.28 -12.81 -9.06
CA ARG A 56 8.05 -13.86 -10.04
C ARG A 56 6.67 -13.72 -10.65
N ALA A 57 6.61 -13.54 -11.96
CA ALA A 57 5.38 -13.58 -12.72
C ALA A 57 4.94 -15.04 -12.93
N ILE A 58 3.69 -15.35 -12.60
CA ILE A 58 3.04 -16.61 -12.92
C ILE A 58 1.84 -16.28 -13.82
N GLY A 59 2.00 -16.51 -15.11
CA GLY A 59 1.02 -16.12 -16.12
C GLY A 59 1.08 -14.64 -16.49
N ILE A 60 -0.03 -14.12 -17.01
CA ILE A 60 -0.14 -12.78 -17.61
C ILE A 60 -0.59 -11.72 -16.58
N GLU A 61 -1.15 -12.15 -15.44
CA GLU A 61 -1.86 -11.25 -14.50
C GLU A 61 -1.36 -11.30 -13.05
N LYS A 62 -0.55 -12.28 -12.65
CA LYS A 62 -0.16 -12.43 -11.24
C LYS A 62 1.35 -12.35 -11.04
N LEU A 63 1.76 -11.27 -10.38
CA LEU A 63 3.12 -11.06 -9.92
C LEU A 63 3.18 -11.39 -8.42
N TYR A 64 3.99 -12.38 -8.09
CA TYR A 64 4.17 -12.86 -6.73
C TYR A 64 5.50 -12.38 -6.16
N TYR A 65 5.52 -12.09 -4.86
CA TYR A 65 6.71 -11.63 -4.16
C TYR A 65 7.13 -12.65 -3.10
N PHE A 66 8.39 -13.06 -3.14
CA PHE A 66 8.92 -14.12 -2.30
C PHE A 66 10.12 -13.65 -1.48
N CYS A 67 10.13 -14.05 -0.21
CA CYS A 67 11.25 -13.79 0.69
C CYS A 67 12.40 -14.77 0.44
N GLY A 68 13.65 -14.35 0.68
CA GLY A 68 14.83 -15.19 0.48
C GLY A 68 14.77 -16.51 1.26
N ASP A 69 14.36 -16.46 2.53
CA ASP A 69 14.20 -17.67 3.37
C ASP A 69 13.17 -18.64 2.80
N CYS A 70 12.07 -18.08 2.28
CA CYS A 70 10.96 -18.84 1.69
C CYS A 70 11.42 -19.57 0.42
N ILE A 71 12.20 -18.89 -0.42
CA ILE A 71 12.77 -19.47 -1.64
C ILE A 71 13.77 -20.57 -1.29
N LYS A 72 14.61 -20.33 -0.29
CA LYS A 72 15.59 -21.31 0.17
C LYS A 72 14.92 -22.59 0.67
N SER A 73 13.85 -22.45 1.47
CA SER A 73 13.03 -23.58 1.93
C SER A 73 12.44 -24.38 0.76
N LEU A 74 11.84 -23.69 -0.22
CA LEU A 74 11.29 -24.34 -1.41
C LEU A 74 12.36 -25.06 -2.24
N TYR A 75 13.55 -24.47 -2.36
CA TYR A 75 14.66 -25.06 -3.09
C TYR A 75 15.16 -26.34 -2.40
N THR A 76 15.29 -26.32 -1.08
CA THR A 76 15.69 -27.51 -0.30
C THR A 76 14.66 -28.63 -0.38
N GLU A 77 13.37 -28.31 -0.34
CA GLU A 77 12.30 -29.30 -0.54
C GLU A 77 12.36 -29.92 -1.94
N HIS A 78 12.60 -29.12 -2.96
CA HIS A 78 12.74 -29.59 -4.34
C HIS A 78 13.93 -30.54 -4.54
N LEU A 79 15.07 -30.25 -3.90
CA LEU A 79 16.24 -31.12 -3.94
C LEU A 79 15.96 -32.46 -3.26
N ASN A 80 15.36 -32.44 -2.07
CA ASN A 80 15.00 -33.65 -1.33
C ASN A 80 13.99 -34.51 -2.12
N LYS A 81 13.04 -33.89 -2.83
CA LYS A 81 12.07 -34.61 -3.67
C LYS A 81 12.69 -35.25 -4.91
N LYS A 82 13.83 -34.74 -5.40
CA LYS A 82 14.54 -35.32 -6.56
C LYS A 82 15.45 -36.49 -6.19
N GLN A 83 15.72 -36.69 -4.89
CA GLN A 83 16.58 -37.75 -4.38
C GLN A 83 15.81 -39.00 -3.91
N ASN A 84 14.47 -38.96 -3.92
CA ASN A 84 13.58 -40.11 -3.77
C ASN A 84 12.93 -40.46 -5.11
#